data_AF-A0A7R9JIG0-F1
#
_entry.id   AF-A0A7R9JIG0-F1
#
_cell.length_a   1.000
_cell.length_b   1.000
_cell.length_c   1.000
_cell.angle_alpha   90.00
_cell.angle_beta   90.00
_cell.angle_gamma   90.00
#
_symmetry.space_group_name_H-M   'P 1'
#
loop_
_entity.id
_entity.type
_entity.pdbx_description
1 polymer ?
#
loop_
_entity_poly.entity_id
_entity_poly.type
_entity_poly.pdbx_seq_one_letter_code
_entity_poly.pdbx_strand_id
1 'polypeptide(L)'
;MLPALIFLLAFTGTTLTTADDCIRLWGDVSYACVCNATYCDDITPAELESLPSGQFRHYTSDIRHYRLWRTTEDFKAETNNETCELA
;
A
#
# COMPACT_ATOMS: atom_id res chain seq x y z
N MET A 1 -18.16 -49.02 -10.80
CA MET A 1 -16.97 -48.36 -11.37
C MET A 1 -17.35 -46.96 -11.81
N LEU A 2 -17.31 -45.99 -10.89
CA LEU A 2 -17.09 -44.54 -11.11
C LEU A 2 -17.26 -43.87 -9.74
N PRO A 3 -16.16 -43.54 -9.05
CA PRO A 3 -16.11 -42.23 -8.43
C PRO A 3 -14.67 -41.71 -8.50
N ALA A 4 -14.28 -41.12 -9.62
CA ALA A 4 -12.94 -40.56 -9.79
C ALA A 4 -12.96 -39.20 -10.51
N LEU A 5 -14.09 -38.48 -10.42
CA LEU A 5 -14.27 -37.22 -11.15
C LEU A 5 -14.72 -36.04 -10.27
N ILE A 6 -14.49 -36.09 -8.94
CA ILE A 6 -14.84 -34.99 -8.01
C ILE A 6 -13.64 -34.65 -7.10
N PHE A 7 -12.43 -34.57 -7.65
CA PHE A 7 -11.25 -34.09 -6.94
C PHE A 7 -10.37 -33.16 -7.80
N LEU A 8 -10.98 -32.49 -8.79
CA LEU A 8 -10.31 -31.51 -9.66
C LEU A 8 -10.84 -30.09 -9.40
N LEU A 9 -11.10 -29.76 -8.14
CA LEU A 9 -11.53 -28.43 -7.68
C LEU A 9 -10.80 -28.10 -6.38
N ALA A 10 -9.49 -27.85 -6.43
CA ALA A 10 -8.79 -27.15 -5.34
C ALA A 10 -7.31 -26.94 -5.71
N PHE A 11 -7.00 -25.92 -6.53
CA PHE A 11 -5.79 -25.10 -6.34
C PHE A 11 -5.78 -23.92 -7.32
N THR A 12 -6.83 -23.10 -7.33
CA THR A 12 -6.64 -21.71 -7.77
C THR A 12 -5.88 -21.03 -6.63
N GLY A 13 -4.54 -21.14 -6.69
CA GLY A 13 -3.65 -20.42 -5.80
C GLY A 13 -3.84 -18.93 -6.06
N THR A 14 -4.71 -18.28 -5.30
CA THR A 14 -4.72 -16.83 -5.22
C THR A 14 -3.40 -16.42 -4.59
N THR A 15 -2.47 -15.93 -5.41
CA THR A 15 -1.25 -15.30 -4.90
C THR A 15 -1.68 -14.04 -4.15
N LEU A 16 -1.74 -14.15 -2.82
CA LEU A 16 -1.95 -13.01 -1.96
C LEU A 16 -0.65 -12.18 -2.01
N THR A 17 -0.63 -11.14 -2.85
CA THR A 17 0.51 -10.22 -2.93
C THR A 17 0.40 -9.25 -1.76
N THR A 18 1.13 -9.50 -0.68
CA THR A 18 1.35 -8.50 0.37
C THR A 18 2.50 -7.59 -0.05
N ALA A 19 2.45 -6.31 0.30
CA ALA A 19 3.60 -5.42 0.10
C ALA A 19 4.75 -5.92 0.98
N ASP A 20 5.94 -5.95 0.40
CA ASP A 20 7.17 -6.22 1.14
C ASP A 20 7.67 -4.94 1.80
N ASP A 21 8.02 -5.02 3.08
CA ASP A 21 8.52 -3.89 3.84
C ASP A 21 10.00 -3.58 3.49
N CYS A 22 10.43 -2.34 3.71
CA CYS A 22 11.83 -1.99 3.50
C CYS A 22 12.77 -2.59 4.57
N ILE A 23 13.72 -3.42 4.10
CA ILE A 23 14.86 -3.88 4.91
C ILE A 23 15.93 -2.77 4.94
N ARG A 24 16.22 -2.24 6.12
CA ARG A 24 17.06 -1.06 6.28
C ARG A 24 18.55 -1.40 6.37
N LEU A 25 19.34 -0.71 5.56
CA LEU A 25 20.80 -0.63 5.70
C LEU A 25 21.19 0.81 6.05
N TRP A 26 21.67 1.02 7.26
CA TRP A 26 22.04 2.35 7.76
C TRP A 26 23.35 2.86 7.14
N GLY A 27 23.32 4.12 6.68
CA GLY A 27 24.49 4.92 6.37
C GLY A 27 24.60 6.12 7.33
N ASP A 28 25.45 7.08 6.97
CA ASP A 28 25.81 8.19 7.86
C ASP A 28 24.65 9.15 8.16
N VAL A 29 23.75 9.33 7.20
CA VAL A 29 22.66 10.33 7.27
C VAL A 29 21.28 9.68 7.36
N SER A 30 21.06 8.59 6.62
CA SER A 30 19.78 7.89 6.52
C SER A 30 20.04 6.39 6.29
N TYR A 31 18.99 5.62 6.03
CA TYR A 31 19.09 4.23 5.57
C TYR A 31 18.71 4.09 4.09
N ALA A 32 19.23 3.03 3.48
CA ALA A 32 18.77 2.52 2.19
C ALA A 32 17.86 1.30 2.40
N CYS A 33 16.95 1.05 1.45
CA CYS A 33 16.19 -0.19 1.37
C CYS A 33 16.97 -1.18 0.51
N VAL A 34 17.26 -2.36 1.08
CA VAL A 34 18.07 -3.37 0.40
C VAL A 34 17.17 -4.24 -0.47
N CYS A 35 17.50 -4.29 -1.76
CA CYS A 35 16.87 -5.19 -2.72
C CYS A 35 17.89 -6.21 -3.24
N ASN A 36 17.41 -7.41 -3.56
CA ASN A 36 18.19 -8.48 -4.19
C ASN A 36 17.34 -9.20 -5.26
N ALA A 37 17.84 -10.31 -5.80
CA ALA A 37 17.20 -11.02 -6.90
C ALA A 37 15.78 -11.56 -6.58
N THR A 38 15.42 -11.71 -5.31
CA THR A 38 14.14 -12.29 -4.89
C THR A 38 13.36 -11.40 -3.92
N TYR A 39 13.82 -10.19 -3.64
CA TYR A 39 13.24 -9.31 -2.64
C TYR A 39 13.49 -7.84 -2.94
N CYS A 40 12.46 -7.01 -2.79
CA CYS A 40 12.56 -5.56 -2.75
C CYS A 40 11.32 -5.00 -2.04
N ASP A 41 11.41 -3.80 -1.45
CA ASP A 41 10.20 -3.12 -0.99
C ASP A 41 9.29 -2.78 -2.18
N ASP A 42 7.97 -2.94 -2.01
CA ASP A 42 7.01 -2.67 -3.08
C ASP A 42 5.70 -2.09 -2.53
N ILE A 43 4.90 -1.54 -3.42
CA ILE A 43 3.54 -1.06 -3.16
C ILE A 43 2.57 -1.98 -3.89
N THR A 44 1.60 -2.55 -3.19
CA THR A 44 0.63 -3.42 -3.85
C THR A 44 -0.34 -2.61 -4.72
N PRO A 45 -0.94 -3.21 -5.77
CA PRO A 45 -1.99 -2.57 -6.55
C PRO A 45 -3.16 -2.06 -5.70
N ALA A 46 -3.53 -2.78 -4.63
CA ALA A 46 -4.57 -2.37 -3.69
C ALA A 46 -4.23 -1.04 -2.98
N GLU A 47 -2.95 -0.74 -2.81
CA GLU A 47 -2.49 0.53 -2.25
C GLU A 47 -2.44 1.67 -3.27
N LEU A 48 -2.74 1.39 -4.54
CA LEU A 48 -2.88 2.37 -5.62
C LEU A 48 -4.35 2.55 -6.04
N GLU A 49 -5.26 1.77 -5.47
CA GLU A 49 -6.70 1.90 -5.74
C GLU A 49 -7.20 3.30 -5.34
N SER A 50 -8.16 3.79 -6.14
CA SER A 50 -8.83 5.07 -5.93
C SER A 50 -9.51 5.10 -4.59
N LEU A 51 -9.36 6.21 -3.87
CA LEU A 51 -10.07 6.42 -2.61
C LEU A 51 -11.52 6.88 -2.85
N PRO A 52 -12.43 6.63 -1.90
CA PRO A 52 -13.72 7.30 -1.85
C PRO A 52 -13.60 8.83 -1.93
N SER A 53 -14.60 9.48 -2.52
CA SER A 53 -14.67 10.94 -2.53
C SER A 53 -14.64 11.49 -1.10
N GLY A 54 -13.84 12.53 -0.86
CA GLY A 54 -13.66 13.11 0.47
C GLY A 54 -12.43 12.58 1.22
N GLN A 55 -11.68 11.63 0.66
CA GLN A 55 -10.46 11.09 1.27
C GLN A 55 -9.20 11.42 0.48
N PHE A 56 -8.07 11.45 1.20
CA PHE A 56 -6.75 11.51 0.61
C PHE A 56 -5.81 10.49 1.27
N ARG A 57 -4.75 10.13 0.55
CA ARG A 57 -3.70 9.23 1.01
C ARG A 57 -2.43 10.04 1.26
N HIS A 58 -1.84 9.91 2.44
CA HIS A 58 -0.58 10.55 2.77
C HIS A 58 0.51 9.49 2.92
N TYR A 59 1.58 9.65 2.17
CA TYR A 59 2.77 8.79 2.24
C TYR A 59 3.90 9.55 2.89
N THR A 60 4.38 9.03 4.02
CA THR A 60 5.48 9.61 4.79
C THR A 60 6.75 8.81 4.56
N SER A 61 7.85 9.49 4.24
CA SER A 61 9.20 8.93 4.40
C SER A 61 10.01 9.85 5.28
N ASP A 62 10.74 9.28 6.22
CA ASP A 62 11.61 10.04 7.10
C ASP A 62 12.98 9.39 7.23
N ILE A 63 13.93 10.18 7.73
CA ILE A 63 15.35 9.83 7.81
C ILE A 63 15.65 8.64 8.74
N ARG A 64 14.71 8.24 9.61
CA ARG A 64 14.90 7.24 10.66
C ARG A 64 13.89 6.08 10.66
N HIS A 65 12.63 6.33 10.34
CA HIS A 65 11.55 5.39 10.63
C HIS A 65 10.73 5.03 9.40
N TYR A 66 10.18 6.00 8.69
CA TYR A 66 9.19 5.69 7.67
C TYR A 66 9.80 5.59 6.27
N ARG A 67 9.38 4.56 5.54
CA ARG A 67 9.58 4.39 4.11
C ARG A 67 8.19 4.24 3.50
N LEU A 68 7.72 5.27 2.80
CA LEU A 68 6.39 5.31 2.18
C LEU A 68 5.26 4.85 3.12
N TRP A 69 5.38 5.16 4.41
CA TRP A 69 4.37 4.82 5.39
C TRP A 69 3.07 5.53 5.05
N ARG A 70 1.99 4.76 4.95
CA ARG A 70 0.72 5.25 4.43
C ARG A 70 -0.28 5.50 5.54
N THR A 71 -0.91 6.66 5.49
CA THR A 71 -2.19 6.94 6.18
C THR A 71 -3.26 7.33 5.17
N THR A 72 -4.52 7.08 5.51
CA THR A 72 -5.68 7.57 4.76
C THR A 72 -6.49 8.45 5.69
N GLU A 73 -6.83 9.64 5.22
CA GLU A 73 -7.46 10.68 6.01
C GLU A 73 -8.63 11.29 5.24
N ASP A 74 -9.59 11.84 5.97
CA ASP A 74 -10.73 12.56 5.40
C ASP A 74 -10.42 14.05 5.30
N PHE A 75 -10.89 14.72 4.24
CA PHE A 75 -10.90 16.17 4.18
C PHE A 75 -11.79 16.72 5.29
N LYS A 76 -11.22 17.59 6.12
CA LYS A 76 -11.99 18.33 7.12
C LYS A 76 -12.53 19.59 6.46
N ALA A 77 -13.85 19.76 6.50
CA ALA A 77 -14.44 21.04 6.16
C ALA A 77 -13.99 22.05 7.22
N GLU A 78 -13.25 23.06 6.80
CA GLU A 78 -13.10 24.26 7.61
C GLU A 78 -14.38 25.08 7.45
N THR A 79 -15.09 25.32 8.54
CA THR A 79 -16.19 26.29 8.57
C THR A 79 -15.59 27.69 8.73
N ASN A 80 -14.84 28.17 7.74
CA ASN A 80 -14.71 29.60 7.52
C ASN A 80 -15.94 30.04 6.72
N ASN A 81 -16.52 31.20 7.04
CA ASN A 81 -17.71 31.75 6.38
C ASN A 81 -17.47 32.16 4.90
N GLU A 82 -16.44 31.61 4.26
CA GLU A 82 -16.11 31.83 2.87
C GLU A 82 -16.75 30.71 2.05
N THR A 83 -17.88 31.05 1.43
CA THR A 83 -18.54 30.19 0.44
C THR A 83 -17.54 29.77 -0.64
N CYS A 84 -17.27 28.47 -0.73
CA CYS A 84 -16.52 27.89 -1.83
C CYS A 84 -17.42 27.91 -3.07
N GLU A 85 -17.33 28.97 -3.89
CA GLU A 85 -17.94 29.00 -5.22
C GLU A 85 -17.14 28.05 -6.13
N LEU A 86 -17.77 26.95 -6.53
CA LEU A 86 -17.29 26.10 -7.62
C LEU A 86 -17.61 26.83 -8.94
N ALA A 87 -16.57 27.32 -9.61
CA ALA A 87 -16.64 27.90 -10.95
C ALA A 87 -16.86 26.83 -12.03
#